data_AF-A0A972YG04-F1
#
_entry.id   AF-A0A972YG04-F1
#
_cell.length_a   1.000
_cell.length_b   1.000
_cell.length_c   1.000
_cell.angle_alpha   90.00
_cell.angle_beta   90.00
_cell.angle_gamma   90.00
#
_symmetry.space_group_name_H-M   'P 1'
#
loop_
_entity.id
_entity.type
_entity.pdbx_description
1 polymer ?
#
loop_
_entity_poly.entity_id
_entity_poly.type
_entity_poly.pdbx_seq_one_letter_code
_entity_poly.pdbx_strand_id
1 'polypeptide(L)'
;MLEMIIASFLKIWHLIPLIIFIILLKKFVNNKDKKSRINKNDENEKNGLTLEVRTQKNYENLGYEVKYQKKQENTEEIDLVCKRDNKILLIQCKNDSKTKSITEDDIKTFYKNALQYLKTNDIEKKDAQFRYVVAYSDVLHKSAIKILRDDFYNCKYVVL
;
A
#
# COMPACT_ATOMS: atom_id res chain seq x y z
N MET A 1 48.10 -10.52 -25.17
CA MET A 1 47.03 -10.74 -24.16
C MET A 1 46.03 -9.59 -24.15
N LEU A 2 46.49 -8.34 -24.01
CA LEU A 2 45.65 -7.13 -24.10
C LEU A 2 44.90 -6.99 -25.44
N GLU A 3 45.61 -7.15 -26.57
CA GLU A 3 45.06 -7.20 -27.94
C GLU A 3 43.89 -8.20 -28.09
N MET A 4 44.01 -9.37 -27.48
CA MET A 4 43.03 -10.46 -27.55
C MET A 4 41.77 -10.15 -26.72
N ILE A 5 41.94 -9.43 -25.61
CA ILE A 5 40.83 -8.91 -24.78
C ILE A 5 40.09 -7.79 -25.54
N ILE A 6 40.82 -6.88 -26.18
CA ILE A 6 40.24 -5.77 -26.97
C ILE A 6 39.43 -6.29 -28.16
N ALA A 7 39.96 -7.27 -28.90
CA ALA A 7 39.25 -7.92 -30.00
C ALA A 7 37.98 -8.65 -29.55
N SER A 8 37.97 -9.21 -28.34
CA SER A 8 36.79 -9.86 -27.75
C SER A 8 35.76 -8.83 -27.26
N PHE A 9 36.19 -7.69 -26.73
CA PHE A 9 35.33 -6.56 -26.35
C PHE A 9 34.64 -5.92 -27.55
N LEU A 10 35.34 -5.75 -28.67
CA LEU A 10 34.78 -5.23 -29.93
C LEU A 10 33.62 -6.08 -30.48
N LYS A 11 33.65 -7.41 -30.26
CA LYS A 11 32.57 -8.31 -30.69
C LYS A 11 31.29 -8.19 -29.83
N ILE A 12 31.41 -7.71 -28.59
CA ILE A 12 30.31 -7.65 -27.61
C ILE A 12 29.81 -6.21 -27.42
N TRP A 13 30.50 -5.20 -27.95
CA TRP A 13 30.18 -3.78 -27.79
C TRP A 13 28.74 -3.43 -28.19
N HIS A 14 28.17 -4.08 -29.21
CA HIS A 14 26.78 -3.87 -29.65
C HIS A 14 25.72 -4.35 -28.65
N LEU A 15 26.08 -5.23 -27.70
CA LEU A 15 25.16 -5.72 -26.66
C LEU A 15 24.90 -4.67 -25.58
N ILE A 16 25.85 -3.77 -25.34
CA ILE A 16 25.71 -2.71 -24.32
C ILE A 16 24.55 -1.76 -24.66
N PRO A 17 24.46 -1.17 -25.88
CA PRO A 17 23.30 -0.38 -26.29
C PRO A 17 21.98 -1.15 -26.24
N LEU A 18 21.99 -2.44 -26.58
CA LEU A 18 20.78 -3.28 -26.57
C LEU A 18 20.25 -3.50 -25.15
N ILE A 19 21.14 -3.75 -24.18
CA ILE A 19 20.77 -3.88 -22.76
C ILE A 19 20.22 -2.55 -22.23
N ILE A 20 20.87 -1.43 -22.55
CA ILE A 20 20.39 -0.09 -22.16
C ILE A 20 19.00 0.16 -22.74
N PHE A 21 18.78 -0.16 -24.02
CA PHE A 21 17.49 -0.01 -24.68
C PHE A 21 16.40 -0.85 -24.01
N ILE A 22 16.68 -2.11 -23.66
CA ILE A 22 15.73 -2.98 -22.92
C ILE A 22 15.37 -2.37 -21.56
N ILE A 23 16.35 -1.85 -20.81
CA ILE A 23 16.12 -1.20 -19.52
C ILE A 23 15.23 0.05 -19.68
N LEU A 24 15.50 0.87 -20.71
CA LEU A 24 14.71 2.06 -21.01
C LEU A 24 13.28 1.71 -21.42
N LEU A 25 13.09 0.71 -22.29
CA LEU A 25 11.76 0.21 -22.68
C LEU A 25 10.98 -0.28 -21.46
N LYS A 26 11.61 -1.08 -20.58
CA LYS A 26 10.96 -1.57 -19.36
C LYS A 26 10.54 -0.41 -18.46
N LYS A 27 11.40 0.60 -18.28
CA LYS A 27 11.09 1.80 -17.51
C LYS A 27 9.92 2.60 -18.13
N PHE A 28 9.89 2.71 -19.45
CA PHE A 28 8.82 3.39 -20.18
C PHE A 28 7.47 2.68 -20.02
N VAL A 29 7.43 1.35 -20.21
CA VAL A 29 6.20 0.55 -20.03
C VAL A 29 5.69 0.67 -18.59
N ASN A 30 6.57 0.55 -17.59
CA ASN A 30 6.21 0.70 -16.18
C ASN A 30 5.63 2.08 -15.86
N ASN A 31 6.21 3.16 -16.41
CA ASN A 31 5.70 4.51 -16.19
C ASN A 31 4.34 4.73 -16.85
N LYS A 32 4.13 4.19 -18.06
CA LYS A 32 2.84 4.26 -18.76
C LYS A 32 1.75 3.51 -18.00
N ASP A 33 2.06 2.31 -17.52
CA ASP A 33 1.16 1.50 -16.70
C ASP A 33 0.80 2.23 -15.40
N LYS A 34 1.80 2.76 -14.67
CA LYS A 34 1.57 3.57 -13.46
C LYS A 34 0.66 4.76 -13.74
N LYS A 35 0.92 5.54 -14.79
CA LYS A 35 0.08 6.69 -15.17
C LYS A 35 -1.36 6.25 -15.47
N SER A 36 -1.53 5.14 -16.18
CA SER A 36 -2.85 4.59 -16.49
C SER A 36 -3.61 4.19 -15.23
N ARG A 37 -2.94 3.56 -14.25
CA ARG A 37 -3.54 3.17 -12.98
C ARG A 37 -3.97 4.38 -12.14
N ILE A 38 -3.11 5.42 -12.09
CA ILE A 38 -3.44 6.68 -11.41
C ILE A 38 -4.65 7.34 -12.04
N ASN A 39 -4.67 7.50 -13.37
CA ASN A 39 -5.81 8.10 -14.06
C ASN A 39 -7.12 7.34 -13.78
N LYS A 40 -7.10 6.01 -13.80
CA LYS A 40 -8.27 5.18 -13.48
C LYS A 40 -8.72 5.36 -12.03
N ASN A 41 -7.78 5.45 -11.10
CA ASN A 41 -8.08 5.73 -9.69
C ASN A 41 -8.72 7.12 -9.54
N ASP A 42 -8.16 8.14 -10.19
CA ASP A 42 -8.70 9.50 -10.15
C ASP A 42 -10.11 9.58 -10.74
N GLU A 43 -10.39 8.82 -11.81
CA GLU A 43 -11.74 8.66 -12.35
C GLU A 43 -12.69 7.98 -11.35
N ASN A 44 -12.24 6.92 -10.67
CA ASN A 44 -13.03 6.28 -9.62
C ASN A 44 -13.35 7.24 -8.47
N GLU A 45 -12.36 8.01 -8.00
CA GLU A 45 -12.55 9.02 -6.95
C GLU A 45 -13.59 10.07 -7.36
N LYS A 46 -13.50 10.58 -8.60
CA LYS A 46 -14.49 11.54 -9.15
C LYS A 46 -15.90 10.97 -9.23
N ASN A 47 -16.02 9.67 -9.46
CA ASN A 47 -17.30 8.95 -9.52
C ASN A 47 -17.80 8.48 -8.15
N GLY A 48 -17.13 8.85 -7.06
CA GLY A 48 -17.48 8.44 -5.68
C GLY A 48 -17.11 7.00 -5.34
N LEU A 49 -16.35 6.31 -6.20
CA LEU A 49 -15.77 4.99 -5.94
C LEU A 49 -14.41 5.13 -5.23
N THR A 50 -14.41 5.81 -4.09
CA THR A 50 -13.19 6.09 -3.34
C THR A 50 -12.48 4.81 -2.90
N LEU A 51 -11.20 4.92 -2.54
CA LEU A 51 -10.46 3.80 -1.96
C LEU A 51 -11.21 3.18 -0.76
N GLU A 52 -11.79 4.00 0.11
CA GLU A 52 -12.58 3.57 1.27
C GLU A 52 -13.83 2.80 0.84
N VAL A 53 -14.59 3.32 -0.15
CA VAL A 53 -15.80 2.66 -0.67
C VAL A 53 -15.47 1.32 -1.32
N ARG A 54 -14.39 1.26 -2.10
CA ARG A 54 -13.92 0.00 -2.71
C ARG A 54 -13.46 -0.99 -1.65
N THR A 55 -12.78 -0.50 -0.62
CA THR A 55 -12.34 -1.30 0.52
C THR A 55 -13.53 -1.88 1.28
N GLN A 56 -14.52 -1.06 1.60
CA GLN A 56 -15.76 -1.49 2.24
C GLN A 56 -16.40 -2.63 1.45
N LYS A 57 -16.68 -2.41 0.16
CA LYS A 57 -17.30 -3.43 -0.71
C LYS A 57 -16.49 -4.72 -0.74
N ASN A 58 -15.17 -4.62 -0.78
CA ASN A 58 -14.30 -5.80 -0.75
C ASN A 58 -14.46 -6.60 0.54
N TYR A 59 -14.50 -5.95 1.71
CA TYR A 59 -14.69 -6.65 2.98
C TYR A 59 -16.13 -7.13 3.21
N GLU A 60 -17.14 -6.39 2.74
CA GLU A 60 -18.54 -6.85 2.72
C GLU A 60 -18.68 -8.12 1.90
N ASN A 61 -18.07 -8.19 0.71
CA ASN A 61 -18.05 -9.39 -0.13
C ASN A 61 -17.33 -10.58 0.53
N LEU A 62 -16.41 -10.32 1.47
CA LEU A 62 -15.76 -11.33 2.30
C LEU A 62 -16.58 -11.71 3.54
N GLY A 63 -17.81 -11.19 3.67
CA GLY A 63 -18.75 -11.50 4.76
C GLY A 63 -18.51 -10.72 6.05
N TYR A 64 -17.81 -9.58 6.00
CA TYR A 64 -17.69 -8.70 7.15
C TYR A 64 -18.85 -7.71 7.24
N GLU A 65 -19.32 -7.44 8.45
CA GLU A 65 -20.10 -6.23 8.75
C GLU A 65 -19.14 -5.04 8.81
N VAL A 66 -19.28 -4.07 7.91
CA VAL A 66 -18.37 -2.92 7.81
C VAL A 66 -19.08 -1.64 8.28
N LYS A 67 -18.43 -0.88 9.17
CA LYS A 67 -18.91 0.41 9.66
C LYS A 67 -17.87 1.49 9.41
N TYR A 68 -18.33 2.65 8.92
CA TYR A 68 -17.53 3.86 8.88
C TYR A 68 -17.36 4.43 10.28
N GLN A 69 -16.12 4.75 10.61
CA GLN A 69 -15.84 5.61 11.76
C GLN A 69 -16.03 7.06 11.31
N LYS A 70 -16.99 7.78 11.89
CA LYS A 70 -17.07 9.23 11.65
C LYS A 70 -15.83 9.88 12.26
N LYS A 71 -15.10 10.67 11.48
CA LYS A 71 -14.00 11.50 11.96
C LYS A 71 -14.54 12.41 13.07
N GLN A 72 -14.19 12.14 14.32
CA GLN A 72 -14.29 13.16 15.36
C GLN A 72 -13.02 14.00 15.29
N GLU A 73 -13.12 15.28 15.65
CA GLU A 73 -12.07 16.30 15.52
C GLU A 73 -10.72 15.94 16.18
N ASN A 74 -10.64 14.84 16.95
CA ASN A 74 -9.43 14.35 17.62
C ASN A 74 -9.14 12.84 17.45
N THR A 75 -9.87 12.11 16.60
CA THR A 75 -9.69 10.66 16.36
C THR A 75 -9.75 10.30 14.88
N GLU A 76 -9.20 11.19 14.04
CA GLU A 76 -8.88 10.80 12.67
C GLU A 76 -7.86 9.65 12.73
N GLU A 77 -8.13 8.53 12.05
CA GLU A 77 -7.13 7.64 11.40
C GLU A 77 -7.65 6.22 11.20
N ILE A 78 -8.75 5.80 11.84
CA ILE A 78 -9.45 4.56 11.46
C ILE A 78 -10.58 4.96 10.53
N ASP A 79 -10.59 4.44 9.31
CA ASP A 79 -11.65 4.73 8.34
C ASP A 79 -12.78 3.70 8.45
N LEU A 80 -12.42 2.42 8.61
CA LEU A 80 -13.38 1.32 8.66
C LEU A 80 -13.12 0.40 9.85
N VAL A 81 -14.22 -0.01 10.48
CA VAL A 81 -14.26 -1.09 11.47
C VAL A 81 -15.05 -2.24 10.87
N CYS A 82 -14.37 -3.36 10.62
CA CYS A 82 -14.99 -4.55 10.07
C CYS A 82 -15.11 -5.61 11.15
N LYS A 83 -16.30 -6.20 11.29
CA LYS A 83 -16.57 -7.27 12.26
C LYS A 83 -16.99 -8.53 11.53
N ARG A 84 -16.42 -9.67 11.93
CA ARG A 84 -16.89 -10.99 11.51
C ARG A 84 -16.59 -11.97 12.63
N ASP A 85 -17.62 -12.69 13.06
CA ASP A 85 -17.56 -13.56 14.23
C ASP A 85 -17.08 -12.76 15.46
N ASN A 86 -16.11 -13.28 16.21
CA ASN A 86 -15.46 -12.61 17.35
C ASN A 86 -14.18 -11.85 16.96
N LYS A 87 -13.96 -11.53 15.68
CA LYS A 87 -12.77 -10.83 15.22
C LYS A 87 -13.12 -9.43 14.71
N ILE A 88 -12.29 -8.48 15.10
CA ILE A 88 -12.39 -7.08 14.69
C ILE A 88 -11.20 -6.74 13.79
N LEU A 89 -11.47 -6.03 12.71
CA LEU A 89 -10.47 -5.52 11.79
C LEU A 89 -10.59 -4.01 11.74
N LEU A 90 -9.53 -3.31 12.13
CA LEU A 90 -9.45 -1.86 12.00
C LEU A 90 -8.65 -1.53 10.75
N ILE A 91 -9.19 -0.65 9.92
CA ILE A 91 -8.62 -0.33 8.61
C ILE A 91 -8.41 1.17 8.49
N GLN A 92 -7.23 1.55 8.02
CA GLN A 92 -6.96 2.86 7.47
C GLN A 92 -6.71 2.76 5.97
N CYS A 93 -7.31 3.65 5.20
CA CYS A 93 -7.12 3.79 3.77
C CYS A 93 -6.26 5.03 3.49
N LYS A 94 -5.23 4.87 2.64
CA LYS A 94 -4.38 5.97 2.20
C LYS A 94 -4.28 5.97 0.68
N ASN A 95 -5.02 6.88 0.07
CA ASN A 95 -5.05 7.07 -1.37
C ASN A 95 -3.92 7.99 -1.89
N ASP A 96 -2.68 7.70 -1.50
CA ASP A 96 -1.53 8.42 -2.06
C ASP A 96 -1.11 7.79 -3.39
N SER A 97 -0.48 8.57 -4.26
CA SER A 97 0.07 8.16 -5.56
C SER A 97 1.58 8.41 -5.66
N LYS A 98 2.14 9.19 -4.71
CA LYS A 98 3.55 9.55 -4.67
C LYS A 98 4.37 8.36 -4.20
N THR A 99 5.37 8.00 -4.98
CA THR A 99 6.28 6.90 -4.64
C THR A 99 6.98 7.17 -3.31
N LYS A 100 6.99 6.17 -2.42
CA LYS A 100 7.64 6.19 -1.09
C LYS A 100 7.18 7.32 -0.14
N SER A 101 5.95 7.81 -0.30
CA SER A 101 5.41 8.86 0.57
C SER A 101 4.98 8.35 1.95
N ILE A 102 4.61 7.07 2.08
CA ILE A 102 4.14 6.48 3.34
C ILE A 102 5.33 5.88 4.07
N THR A 103 5.59 6.36 5.27
CA THR A 103 6.77 6.08 6.08
C THR A 103 6.43 5.21 7.30
N GLU A 104 7.43 4.91 8.13
CA GLU A 104 7.19 4.19 9.38
C GLU A 104 6.34 4.98 10.38
N ASP A 105 6.44 6.30 10.37
CA ASP A 105 5.72 7.14 11.32
C ASP A 105 4.23 7.13 11.02
N ASP A 106 3.84 7.08 9.74
CA ASP A 106 2.44 6.91 9.33
C ASP A 106 1.86 5.59 9.89
N ILE A 107 2.62 4.48 9.79
CA ILE A 107 2.16 3.17 10.27
C ILE A 107 2.11 3.12 11.81
N LYS A 108 3.08 3.74 12.50
CA LYS A 108 3.09 3.82 13.96
C LYS A 108 1.93 4.68 14.49
N THR A 109 1.61 5.76 13.79
CA THR A 109 0.50 6.65 14.17
C THR A 109 -0.82 5.89 14.02
N PHE A 110 -1.03 5.22 12.89
CA PHE A 110 -2.17 4.32 12.71
C PHE A 110 -2.29 3.28 13.82
N TYR A 111 -1.20 2.59 14.12
CA TYR A 111 -1.17 1.56 15.15
C TYR A 111 -1.52 2.13 16.53
N LYS A 112 -1.02 3.31 16.88
CA LYS A 112 -1.37 4.00 18.14
C LYS A 112 -2.86 4.32 18.19
N ASN A 113 -3.43 4.82 17.09
CA ASN A 113 -4.85 5.19 17.03
C ASN A 113 -5.75 3.94 17.05
N ALA A 114 -5.31 2.85 16.42
CA ALA A 114 -5.93 1.53 16.52
C ALA A 114 -5.95 1.03 17.97
N LEU A 115 -4.82 1.09 18.69
CA LEU A 115 -4.77 0.70 20.10
C LEU A 115 -5.67 1.57 20.98
N GLN A 116 -5.74 2.88 20.71
CA GLN A 116 -6.63 3.79 21.42
C GLN A 116 -8.10 3.41 21.20
N TYR A 117 -8.49 3.12 19.95
CA TYR A 117 -9.84 2.65 19.65
C TYR A 117 -10.19 1.37 20.41
N LEU A 118 -9.29 0.39 20.44
CA LEU A 118 -9.52 -0.86 21.20
C LEU A 118 -9.73 -0.57 22.68
N LYS A 119 -8.88 0.28 23.28
CA LYS A 119 -9.00 0.66 24.70
C LYS A 119 -10.32 1.37 25.00
N THR A 120 -10.76 2.28 24.14
CA THR A 120 -12.01 3.03 24.34
C THR A 120 -13.25 2.15 24.19
N ASN A 121 -13.15 1.04 23.45
CA ASN A 121 -14.27 0.13 23.19
C ASN A 121 -14.17 -1.21 23.96
N ASP A 122 -13.25 -1.31 24.93
CA ASP A 122 -13.03 -2.52 25.76
C ASP A 122 -12.80 -3.80 24.92
N ILE A 123 -11.99 -3.68 23.86
CA ILE A 123 -11.64 -4.80 22.98
C ILE A 123 -10.21 -5.25 23.30
N GLU A 124 -10.02 -6.55 23.54
CA GLU A 124 -8.68 -7.10 23.71
C GLU A 124 -7.87 -7.05 22.40
N LYS A 125 -6.58 -6.70 22.49
CA LYS A 125 -5.68 -6.64 21.32
C LYS A 125 -5.63 -7.95 20.52
N LYS A 126 -5.75 -9.10 21.18
CA LYS A 126 -5.69 -10.43 20.54
C LYS A 126 -6.88 -10.69 19.59
N ASP A 127 -8.01 -10.03 19.82
CA ASP A 127 -9.23 -10.18 19.04
C ASP A 127 -9.31 -9.18 17.88
N ALA A 128 -8.30 -8.30 17.77
CA ALA A 128 -8.20 -7.28 16.76
C ALA A 128 -7.05 -7.54 15.77
N GLN A 129 -7.25 -7.14 14.52
CA GLN A 129 -6.23 -7.10 13.48
C GLN A 129 -6.23 -5.74 12.80
N PHE A 130 -5.08 -5.30 12.30
CA PHE A 130 -4.96 -3.98 11.67
C PHE A 130 -4.61 -4.11 10.20
N ARG A 131 -5.22 -3.27 9.36
CA ARG A 131 -4.94 -3.21 7.92
C ARG A 131 -4.69 -1.80 7.46
N TYR A 132 -3.62 -1.65 6.69
CA TYR A 132 -3.26 -0.40 6.06
C TYR A 132 -3.46 -0.54 4.54
N VAL A 133 -4.52 0.04 4.03
CA VAL A 133 -4.93 -0.11 2.63
C VAL A 133 -4.35 1.03 1.81
N VAL A 134 -3.70 0.69 0.69
CA VAL A 134 -3.14 1.66 -0.27
C VAL A 134 -3.61 1.35 -1.68
N ALA A 135 -3.71 2.37 -2.52
CA ALA A 135 -4.03 2.19 -3.94
C ALA A 135 -2.84 1.60 -4.74
N TYR A 136 -1.59 1.89 -4.34
CA TYR A 136 -0.40 1.41 -5.04
C TYR A 136 0.68 0.95 -4.07
N SER A 137 1.37 -0.15 -4.37
CA SER A 137 2.42 -0.68 -3.49
C SER A 137 3.67 0.20 -3.40
N ASP A 138 3.98 0.96 -4.46
CA ASP A 138 5.21 1.75 -4.56
C ASP A 138 5.17 3.05 -3.73
N VAL A 139 4.03 3.39 -3.12
CA VAL A 139 3.90 4.50 -2.17
C VAL A 139 4.51 4.17 -0.81
N LEU A 140 4.68 2.88 -0.49
CA LEU A 140 5.27 2.45 0.78
C LEU A 140 6.79 2.63 0.74
N HIS A 141 7.32 3.44 1.64
CA HIS A 141 8.74 3.53 1.90
C HIS A 141 9.25 2.22 2.53
N LYS A 142 10.55 1.93 2.37
CA LYS A 142 11.17 0.70 2.91
C LYS A 142 10.98 0.56 4.42
N SER A 143 10.96 1.68 5.16
CA SER A 143 10.72 1.68 6.61
C SER A 143 9.29 1.26 6.96
N ALA A 144 8.27 1.75 6.24
CA ALA A 144 6.89 1.31 6.40
C ALA A 144 6.75 -0.20 6.15
N ILE A 145 7.34 -0.71 5.06
CA ILE A 145 7.33 -2.13 4.71
C ILE A 145 7.96 -2.98 5.82
N LYS A 146 9.01 -2.49 6.48
CA LYS A 146 9.66 -3.21 7.58
C LYS A 146 8.69 -3.42 8.75
N ILE A 147 7.95 -2.38 9.15
CA ILE A 147 6.96 -2.45 10.23
C ILE A 147 5.77 -3.33 9.83
N LEU A 148 5.27 -3.19 8.61
CA LEU A 148 4.12 -3.96 8.12
C LEU A 148 4.39 -5.45 7.92
N ARG A 149 5.66 -5.87 8.00
CA ARG A 149 6.10 -7.28 8.00
C ARG A 149 6.42 -7.80 9.39
N ASP A 150 6.40 -6.93 10.40
CA ASP A 150 6.68 -7.27 11.78
C ASP A 150 5.38 -7.68 12.49
N ASP A 151 5.32 -8.95 12.90
CA ASP A 151 4.14 -9.53 13.55
C ASP A 151 3.83 -8.86 14.90
N PHE A 152 4.78 -8.16 15.53
CA PHE A 152 4.56 -7.40 16.77
C PHE A 152 3.39 -6.40 16.65
N TYR A 153 3.30 -5.75 15.49
CA TYR A 153 2.29 -4.73 15.24
C TYR A 153 0.94 -5.34 14.82
N ASN A 154 0.89 -6.62 14.43
CA ASN A 154 -0.31 -7.27 13.85
C ASN A 154 -0.98 -6.41 12.76
N CYS A 155 -0.17 -5.65 12.02
CA CYS A 155 -0.59 -4.69 11.00
C CYS A 155 -0.05 -5.12 9.64
N LYS A 156 -0.95 -5.38 8.69
CA LYS A 156 -0.60 -5.81 7.33
C LYS A 156 -1.11 -4.79 6.32
N TYR A 157 -0.36 -4.56 5.26
CA TYR A 157 -0.86 -3.72 4.17
C TYR A 157 -1.64 -4.53 3.14
N VAL A 158 -2.57 -3.86 2.46
CA VAL A 158 -3.35 -4.41 1.36
C VAL A 158 -3.31 -3.41 0.21
N VAL A 159 -3.13 -3.90 -1.01
CA VAL A 159 -3.21 -3.10 -2.24
C VAL A 159 -4.52 -3.44 -2.94
N LEU A 160 -5.28 -2.42 -3.31
CA LEU A 160 -6.61 -2.55 -3.94
C LEU A 160 -6.63 -1.97 -5.36
#